data_AF-A0A7D7ZH35-F1
#
_entry.id   AF-A0A7D7ZH35-F1
#
_cell.length_a   1.000
_cell.length_b   1.000
_cell.length_c   1.000
_cell.angle_alpha   90.00
_cell.angle_beta   90.00
_cell.angle_gamma   90.00
#
_symmetry.space_group_name_H-M   'P 1'
#
loop_
_entity.id
_entity.type
_entity.pdbx_description
1 polymer ?
#
loop_
_entity_poly.entity_id
_entity_poly.type
_entity_poly.pdbx_seq_one_letter_code
_entity_poly.pdbx_strand_id
1 'polypeptide(L)'
;MVKIDSSDAGSITITLPRDVIDATINDEDDELFVIVDGEEVDFDETKTSTDRTVTIAFPANTEEIEIIDSFVVPEFGTIAVMILAVAIVSMVAISAKSRLSIIPRL
;
A
#
# COMPACT_ATOMS: atom_id res chain seq x y z
N MET A 1 -11.64 12.45 -1.09
CA MET A 1 -11.47 13.60 -1.98
C MET A 1 -12.11 14.84 -1.37
N VAL A 2 -11.36 15.93 -1.31
CA VAL A 2 -11.83 17.27 -0.93
C VAL A 2 -11.57 18.19 -2.10
N LYS A 3 -12.61 18.89 -2.57
CA LYS A 3 -12.48 19.93 -3.59
C LYS A 3 -12.31 21.28 -2.91
N ILE A 4 -11.35 22.06 -3.37
CA ILE A 4 -11.02 23.37 -2.84
C ILE A 4 -10.92 24.37 -3.99
N ASP A 5 -11.22 25.63 -3.73
CA ASP A 5 -11.03 26.74 -4.66
C ASP A 5 -10.32 27.84 -3.85
N SER A 6 -9.01 27.93 -4.01
CA SER A 6 -8.16 28.85 -3.25
C SER A 6 -7.38 29.78 -4.15
N SER A 7 -7.44 31.08 -3.91
CA SER A 7 -6.59 32.07 -4.59
C SER A 7 -5.17 32.14 -4.04
N ASP A 8 -4.94 31.57 -2.85
CA ASP A 8 -3.71 31.72 -2.07
C ASP A 8 -3.25 30.38 -1.48
N ALA A 9 -1.98 30.29 -1.11
CA ALA A 9 -1.46 29.13 -0.40
C ALA A 9 -2.01 29.09 1.04
N GLY A 10 -2.18 27.89 1.58
CA GLY A 10 -2.76 27.71 2.90
C GLY A 10 -2.48 26.34 3.50
N SER A 11 -3.22 26.04 4.56
CA SER A 11 -3.22 24.72 5.18
C SER A 11 -4.62 24.33 5.62
N ILE A 12 -4.94 23.05 5.53
CA ILE A 12 -6.17 22.46 6.04
C ILE A 12 -5.83 21.49 7.15
N THR A 13 -6.53 21.57 8.27
CA THR A 13 -6.45 20.60 9.37
C THR A 13 -7.80 19.90 9.47
N ILE A 14 -7.78 18.56 9.39
CA ILE A 14 -8.97 17.73 9.43
C ILE A 14 -8.76 16.65 10.48
N THR A 15 -9.74 16.47 11.36
CA THR A 15 -9.82 15.33 12.28
C THR A 15 -10.88 14.36 11.76
N LEU A 16 -10.48 13.13 11.50
CA LEU A 16 -11.34 12.05 11.01
C LEU A 16 -11.34 10.91 12.03
N PRO A 17 -12.50 10.31 12.34
CA PRO A 17 -12.55 9.09 13.13
C PRO A 17 -11.81 7.95 12.42
N ARG A 18 -11.14 7.08 13.18
CA ARG A 18 -10.49 5.88 12.65
C ARG A 18 -11.47 4.94 11.96
N ASP A 19 -12.73 4.89 12.40
CA ASP A 19 -13.77 4.14 11.69
C ASP A 19 -14.01 4.60 10.23
N VAL A 20 -13.56 5.81 9.88
CA VAL A 20 -13.64 6.38 8.52
C VAL A 20 -12.33 6.22 7.77
N ILE A 21 -11.19 6.39 8.44
CA ILE A 21 -9.86 6.30 7.85
C ILE A 21 -8.86 5.69 8.84
N ASP A 22 -8.43 4.46 8.55
CA ASP A 22 -7.50 3.74 9.42
C ASP A 22 -6.47 2.98 8.60
N ALA A 23 -5.47 3.71 8.11
CA ALA A 23 -4.30 3.08 7.50
C ALA A 23 -3.58 2.24 8.55
N THR A 24 -3.74 0.92 8.44
CA THR A 24 -3.22 -0.08 9.35
C THR A 24 -2.76 -1.32 8.58
N ILE A 25 -1.66 -1.92 9.00
CA ILE A 25 -1.14 -3.18 8.46
C ILE A 25 -0.81 -4.10 9.63
N ASN A 26 -1.35 -5.32 9.63
CA ASN A 26 -1.19 -6.29 10.73
C ASN A 26 -1.56 -5.72 12.11
N ASP A 27 -2.63 -4.94 12.19
CA ASP A 27 -3.11 -4.27 13.42
C ASP A 27 -2.14 -3.20 13.98
N GLU A 28 -1.12 -2.80 13.22
CA GLU A 28 -0.21 -1.69 13.54
C GLU A 28 -0.52 -0.46 12.66
N ASP A 29 -0.34 0.74 13.23
CA ASP A 29 -0.55 2.00 12.52
C ASP A 29 0.39 2.13 11.33
N ASP A 30 -0.20 2.36 10.16
CA ASP A 30 0.52 2.65 8.93
C ASP A 30 0.36 4.12 8.52
N GLU A 31 1.11 4.50 7.50
CA GLU A 31 1.14 5.85 6.95
C GLU A 31 -0.03 6.10 5.99
N LEU A 32 -0.57 7.32 6.06
CA LEU A 32 -1.52 7.82 5.05
C LEU A 32 -0.73 8.37 3.88
N PHE A 33 -1.31 8.35 2.69
CA PHE A 33 -0.78 9.10 1.55
C PHE A 33 -1.66 10.32 1.32
N VAL A 34 -1.03 11.48 1.14
CA VAL A 34 -1.74 12.72 0.83
C VAL A 34 -1.29 13.19 -0.54
N ILE A 35 -2.27 13.48 -1.39
CA ILE A 35 -2.07 13.97 -2.75
C ILE A 35 -2.74 15.34 -2.87
N VAL A 36 -2.02 16.31 -3.42
CA VAL A 36 -2.52 17.66 -3.75
C VAL A 36 -2.37 17.86 -5.25
N ASP A 37 -3.48 18.07 -5.95
CA ASP A 37 -3.53 18.22 -7.43
C ASP A 37 -2.77 17.13 -8.21
N GLY A 38 -2.78 15.90 -7.70
CA GLY A 38 -2.11 14.75 -8.32
C GLY A 38 -0.65 14.54 -7.91
N GLU A 39 -0.08 15.38 -7.04
CA GLU A 39 1.27 15.23 -6.49
C GLU A 39 1.24 14.82 -5.02
N GLU A 40 2.05 13.82 -4.65
CA GLU A 40 2.21 13.40 -3.25
C GLU A 40 2.95 14.46 -2.44
N VAL A 41 2.46 14.76 -1.23
CA VAL A 41 3.02 15.79 -0.36
C VAL A 41 3.21 15.29 1.07
N ASP A 42 4.17 15.91 1.77
CA ASP A 42 4.32 15.75 3.20
C ASP A 42 3.14 16.39 3.96
N PHE A 43 2.82 15.82 5.12
CA PHE A 43 1.77 16.31 6.01
C PHE A 43 2.13 16.06 7.47
N ASP A 44 1.51 16.83 8.36
CA ASP A 44 1.61 16.58 9.80
C ASP A 44 0.44 15.72 10.27
N GLU A 45 0.72 14.77 11.14
CA GLU A 45 -0.30 13.88 11.68
C GLU A 45 -0.23 13.73 13.19
N THR A 46 -1.40 13.71 13.83
CA THR A 46 -1.57 13.26 15.21
C THR A 46 -2.58 12.13 15.27
N LYS A 47 -2.18 11.01 15.89
CA LYS A 47 -2.97 9.80 16.00
C LYS A 47 -3.46 9.62 17.45
N THR A 48 -4.73 9.30 17.62
CA THR A 48 -5.28 8.79 18.88
C THR A 48 -5.85 7.39 18.66
N SER A 49 -6.41 6.78 19.70
CA SER A 49 -7.12 5.49 19.58
C SER A 49 -8.43 5.58 18.79
N THR A 50 -8.98 6.77 18.57
CA THR A 50 -10.30 6.97 17.95
C THR A 50 -10.26 7.84 16.71
N ASP A 51 -9.22 8.66 16.55
CA ASP A 51 -9.17 9.69 15.51
C ASP A 51 -7.76 9.81 14.92
N ARG A 52 -7.71 10.28 13.68
CA ARG A 52 -6.50 10.75 13.02
C ARG A 52 -6.72 12.21 12.62
N THR A 53 -5.80 13.08 13.05
CA THR A 53 -5.80 14.50 12.70
C THR A 53 -4.66 14.76 11.73
N VAL A 54 -5.00 15.22 10.52
CA VAL A 54 -4.07 15.46 9.42
C VAL A 54 -4.04 16.95 9.12
N THR A 55 -2.85 17.53 9.02
CA THR A 55 -2.64 18.91 8.58
C THR A 55 -1.84 18.94 7.28
N ILE A 56 -2.42 19.52 6.24
CA ILE A 56 -1.91 19.48 4.88
C ILE A 56 -1.73 20.92 4.41
N ALA A 57 -0.51 21.30 4.04
CA ALA A 57 -0.24 22.56 3.37
C ALA A 57 -0.49 22.41 1.87
N PHE A 58 -1.03 23.45 1.23
CA PHE A 58 -1.33 23.45 -0.21
C PHE A 58 -0.97 24.81 -0.83
N PRO A 59 -0.52 24.84 -2.11
CA PRO A 59 -0.22 26.07 -2.83
C PRO A 59 -1.48 26.83 -3.26
N ALA A 60 -1.28 28.04 -3.78
CA ALA A 60 -2.37 28.81 -4.39
C ALA A 60 -2.92 28.10 -5.63
N ASN A 61 -4.21 28.23 -5.86
CA ASN A 61 -4.95 27.60 -6.97
C ASN A 61 -4.99 26.08 -6.90
N THR A 62 -4.84 25.48 -5.71
CA THR A 62 -5.16 24.07 -5.52
C THR A 62 -6.64 23.84 -5.70
N GLU A 63 -6.96 22.74 -6.40
CA GLU A 63 -8.32 22.35 -6.74
C GLU A 63 -8.75 21.07 -6.00
N GLU A 64 -7.79 20.20 -5.72
CA GLU A 64 -8.06 18.86 -5.19
C GLU A 64 -7.04 18.44 -4.13
N ILE A 65 -7.56 17.90 -3.01
CA ILE A 65 -6.78 17.24 -1.98
C ILE A 65 -7.37 15.85 -1.75
N GLU A 66 -6.53 14.82 -1.83
CA GLU A 66 -6.87 13.44 -1.58
C GLU A 66 -6.09 12.91 -0.38
N ILE A 67 -6.80 12.26 0.55
CA ILE A 67 -6.20 11.53 1.66
C ILE A 67 -6.54 10.07 1.39
N ILE A 68 -5.51 9.26 1.22
CA ILE A 68 -5.59 7.86 0.82
C ILE A 68 -5.09 7.03 2.00
N ASP A 69 -5.87 6.04 2.42
CA ASP A 69 -5.41 5.06 3.39
C ASP A 69 -4.61 3.95 2.71
N SER A 70 -3.78 3.27 3.49
CA SER A 70 -3.14 2.04 3.04
C SER A 70 -4.11 0.88 3.21
N PHE A 71 -5.07 0.71 2.31
CA PHE A 71 -5.70 -0.59 2.16
C PHE A 71 -4.81 -1.51 1.32
N VAL A 72 -3.76 -2.06 1.93
CA VAL A 72 -2.84 -2.98 1.26
C VAL A 72 -2.69 -4.28 2.04
N VAL A 73 -3.52 -5.29 1.70
CA VAL A 73 -3.17 -6.70 1.94
C VAL A 73 -3.40 -7.52 0.65
N PRO A 74 -2.34 -7.79 -0.13
CA PRO A 74 -2.34 -8.91 -1.06
C PRO A 74 -2.02 -10.20 -0.29
N GLU A 75 -2.92 -11.21 -0.31
CA GLU A 75 -2.76 -12.47 0.46
C GLU A 75 -1.71 -13.45 -0.11
N PHE A 76 -0.60 -12.95 -0.66
CA PHE A 76 0.40 -13.82 -1.28
C PHE A 76 1.30 -14.56 -0.29
N GLY A 77 1.22 -14.31 1.02
CA GLY A 77 2.11 -14.95 2.01
C GLY A 77 2.14 -16.48 1.88
N THR A 78 1.01 -17.14 2.12
CA THR A 78 0.94 -18.61 2.04
C THR A 78 0.90 -19.10 0.60
N ILE A 79 0.19 -18.39 -0.29
CA ILE A 79 0.00 -18.81 -1.68
C ILE A 79 1.31 -18.73 -2.47
N ALA A 80 2.12 -17.68 -2.32
CA ALA A 80 3.40 -17.57 -3.00
C ALA A 80 4.39 -18.63 -2.51
N VAL A 81 4.42 -18.91 -1.20
CA VAL A 81 5.26 -19.99 -0.65
C VAL A 81 4.84 -21.35 -1.19
N MET A 82 3.54 -21.63 -1.30
CA MET A 82 3.03 -22.87 -1.91
C MET A 82 3.41 -22.99 -3.39
N ILE A 83 3.21 -21.92 -4.18
CA ILE A 83 3.56 -21.91 -5.61
C ILE A 83 5.07 -22.11 -5.79
N LEU A 84 5.90 -21.44 -4.97
CA LEU A 84 7.35 -21.59 -4.99
C LEU A 84 7.78 -23.02 -4.67
N ALA A 85 7.21 -23.63 -3.63
CA ALA A 85 7.50 -25.02 -3.25
C ALA A 85 7.13 -26.00 -4.38
N VAL A 86 5.93 -25.85 -4.97
CA VAL A 86 5.47 -26.69 -6.09
C VAL A 86 6.38 -26.53 -7.31
N ALA A 87 6.83 -25.32 -7.61
CA ALA A 87 7.73 -25.04 -8.73
C ALA A 87 9.09 -25.73 -8.54
N ILE A 88 9.70 -25.63 -7.35
CA ILE A 88 10.98 -26.27 -7.03
C ILE A 88 10.85 -27.79 -7.12
N VAL A 89 9.82 -28.39 -6.52
CA VAL A 89 9.60 -29.84 -6.57
C VAL A 89 9.43 -30.32 -8.01
N SER A 90 8.65 -29.61 -8.82
CA SER A 90 8.44 -29.92 -10.24
C SER A 90 9.74 -29.86 -11.03
N MET A 91 10.55 -28.81 -10.81
CA MET A 91 11.84 -28.64 -11.48
C MET A 91 12.81 -29.77 -11.16
N VAL A 92 12.92 -30.15 -9.88
CA VAL A 92 13.77 -31.27 -9.44
C VAL A 92 13.28 -32.59 -10.02
N ALA A 93 11.97 -32.85 -9.99
CA ALA A 93 11.39 -34.08 -10.52
C ALA A 93 11.63 -34.24 -12.03
N ILE A 94 11.41 -33.18 -12.81
CA ILE A 94 11.68 -33.16 -14.25
C ILE A 94 13.17 -33.34 -14.53
N SER A 95 14.04 -32.64 -13.80
CA SER A 95 15.50 -32.72 -13.96
C SER A 95 16.03 -34.12 -13.64
N ALA A 96 15.51 -34.76 -12.59
CA ALA A 96 15.87 -36.12 -12.21
C ALA A 96 15.43 -37.13 -13.29
N LYS A 97 14.17 -37.03 -13.77
CA LYS A 97 13.65 -37.90 -14.85
C LYS A 97 14.42 -37.72 -16.16
N SER A 98 14.81 -36.49 -16.49
CA SER A 98 15.65 -36.20 -17.65
C SER A 98 17.01 -36.89 -17.58
N ARG A 99 17.67 -36.92 -16.42
CA ARG A 99 18.98 -37.59 -16.26
C ARG A 99 18.87 -39.11 -16.40
N LEU A 100 17.79 -39.72 -15.90
CA LEU A 100 17.55 -41.17 -16.00
C LEU A 100 17.18 -41.62 -17.43
N SER A 101 16.50 -40.78 -18.22
CA SER A 101 16.12 -41.11 -19.60
C SER A 101 17.26 -40.98 -20.62
N ILE A 102 18.35 -40.28 -20.29
CA ILE A 102 19.47 -40.02 -21.20
C ILE A 102 20.57 -41.09 -21.10
N ILE A 103 20.48 -42.06 -20.18
CA ILE A 103 21.39 -43.22 -20.17
C ILE A 103 21.01 -44.14 -21.35
N PRO A 104 21.81 -44.22 -22.43
CA PRO A 104 21.52 -45.13 -23.52
C PRO A 104 21.79 -46.55 -23.01
N ARG A 105 20.83 -47.45 -23.18
CA ARG A 105 21.09 -48.87 -23.01
C ARG A 105 22.05 -49.31 -24.13
N LEU A 106 23.32 -49.55 -23.77
CA LEU A 106 24.23 -50.38 -24.58
C LEU A 106 23.87 -51.85 -24.43
#